data_AF-A0A3D0IE10-F1
#
_entry.id   AF-A0A3D0IE10-F1
#
_cell.length_a   1.000
_cell.length_b   1.000
_cell.length_c   1.000
_cell.angle_alpha   90.00
_cell.angle_beta   90.00
_cell.angle_gamma   90.00
#
_symmetry.space_group_name_H-M   'P 1'
#
loop_
_entity.id
_entity.type
_entity.pdbx_description
1 polymer ?
#
loop_
_entity_poly.entity_id
_entity_poly.type
_entity_poly.pdbx_seq_one_letter_code
_entity_poly.pdbx_strand_id
1 'polypeptide(L)'
;MDNTGKELRICHMYPDLLNLYGDRGNVLSLIRRAELRGISVKLVPVSIGDEFDEKDFDIVFLGGGQDAEQNVIRKDFVEVKGPKVKEAIENGMVFLCICGGYQML
;
A
#
# COMPACT_ATOMS: atom_id res chain seq x y z
N MET A 1 4.90 23.57 21.96
CA MET A 1 4.12 22.32 22.01
C MET A 1 4.89 21.35 21.15
N ASP A 2 5.69 20.49 21.78
CA ASP A 2 6.47 19.48 21.06
C ASP A 2 5.51 18.45 20.48
N ASN A 3 5.23 18.59 19.20
CA ASN A 3 4.56 17.54 18.44
C ASN A 3 5.63 16.49 18.13
N THR A 4 5.87 15.54 19.04
CA THR A 4 6.45 14.23 18.67
C THR A 4 5.42 13.43 17.87
N GLY A 5 4.78 14.09 16.89
CA GLY A 5 3.61 13.63 16.18
C GLY A 5 3.99 12.41 15.35
N LYS A 6 3.44 11.26 15.73
CA LYS A 6 3.58 10.02 14.96
C LYS A 6 3.18 10.29 13.51
N GLU A 7 4.12 10.07 12.60
CA GLU A 7 3.93 10.12 11.16
C GLU A 7 3.15 8.87 10.72
N LEU A 8 2.04 9.06 10.00
CA LEU A 8 1.28 7.97 9.40
C LEU A 8 2.04 7.44 8.18
N ARG A 9 2.40 6.17 8.18
CA ARG A 9 3.19 5.55 7.11
C ARG A 9 2.29 4.68 6.23
N ILE A 10 2.18 5.07 4.97
CA ILE A 10 1.37 4.36 3.98
C ILE A 10 2.31 3.62 3.02
N CYS A 11 2.23 2.29 3.00
CA CYS A 11 2.83 1.48 1.95
C CYS A 11 2.00 1.64 0.67
N HIS A 12 2.62 2.15 -0.39
CA HIS A 12 2.05 2.17 -1.73
C HIS A 12 2.65 1.00 -2.50
N MET A 13 1.90 -0.07 -2.64
CA MET A 13 2.42 -1.32 -3.17
C MET A 13 2.29 -1.35 -4.70
N TYR A 14 3.42 -1.61 -5.38
CA TYR A 14 3.63 -1.59 -6.83
C TYR A 14 3.12 -0.32 -7.55
N PRO A 15 3.49 0.90 -7.12
CA PRO A 15 2.94 2.14 -7.66
C PRO A 15 3.34 2.42 -9.11
N ASP A 16 4.37 1.76 -9.60
CA ASP A 16 4.87 1.80 -10.96
C ASP A 16 4.09 0.88 -11.91
N LEU A 17 3.40 -0.14 -11.38
CA LEU A 17 2.71 -1.16 -12.17
C LEU A 17 1.18 -1.16 -11.95
N LEU A 18 0.73 -0.84 -10.73
CA LEU A 18 -0.68 -0.82 -10.33
C LEU A 18 -1.18 0.63 -10.18
N ASN A 19 -1.17 1.39 -11.27
CA ASN A 19 -1.46 2.83 -11.28
C ASN A 19 -2.56 3.25 -12.25
N LEU A 20 -3.43 2.31 -12.64
CA LEU A 20 -4.48 2.60 -13.61
C LEU A 20 -5.65 3.37 -13.02
N TYR A 21 -6.48 3.88 -13.94
CA TYR A 21 -7.80 4.45 -13.67
C TYR A 21 -7.86 5.54 -12.58
N GLY A 22 -6.71 6.18 -12.28
CA GLY A 22 -6.64 7.24 -11.28
C GLY A 22 -6.67 6.72 -9.84
N ASP A 23 -6.32 5.46 -9.59
CA ASP A 23 -6.30 4.87 -8.24
C ASP A 23 -5.38 5.61 -7.27
N ARG A 24 -4.35 6.29 -7.79
CA ARG A 24 -3.53 7.23 -7.01
C ARG A 24 -4.36 8.33 -6.32
N GLY A 25 -5.54 8.66 -6.85
CA GLY A 25 -6.50 9.58 -6.23
C GLY A 25 -6.96 9.10 -4.85
N ASN A 26 -7.07 7.79 -4.62
CA ASN A 26 -7.42 7.24 -3.31
C ASN A 26 -6.35 7.56 -2.26
N VAL A 27 -5.07 7.30 -2.58
CA VAL A 27 -3.98 7.56 -1.64
C VAL A 27 -3.74 9.05 -1.42
N LEU A 28 -3.89 9.88 -2.46
CA LEU A 28 -3.85 11.34 -2.32
C LEU A 28 -5.00 11.85 -1.44
N SER A 29 -6.19 11.24 -1.54
CA SER A 29 -7.33 11.58 -0.69
C SER A 29 -7.07 11.21 0.78
N LEU A 30 -6.43 10.06 1.06
CA LEU A 30 -6.01 9.68 2.40
C LEU A 30 -5.00 10.68 2.97
N ILE A 31 -3.96 11.01 2.21
CA ILE A 31 -2.94 12.00 2.60
C ILE A 31 -3.62 13.34 2.94
N ARG A 32 -4.44 13.86 2.02
CA ARG A 32 -5.11 15.14 2.24
C ARG A 32 -6.00 15.13 3.48
N ARG A 33 -6.72 14.03 3.72
CA ARG A 33 -7.58 13.88 4.89
C ARG A 33 -6.78 13.82 6.20
N ALA A 34 -5.64 13.15 6.21
CA ALA A 34 -4.76 13.10 7.37
C ALA A 34 -4.15 14.48 7.67
N GLU A 35 -3.66 15.18 6.64
CA GLU A 35 -3.12 16.54 6.76
C GLU A 35 -4.15 17.53 7.33
N LEU A 36 -5.41 17.46 6.87
CA LEU A 36 -6.52 18.27 7.39
C LEU A 36 -6.81 18.03 8.89
N ARG A 37 -6.27 16.95 9.46
CA ARG A 37 -6.38 16.58 10.87
C ARG A 37 -5.07 16.79 11.64
N GLY A 38 -4.09 17.44 11.01
CA GLY A 38 -2.77 17.68 11.62
C GLY A 38 -1.89 16.43 11.72
N ILE A 39 -2.19 15.37 10.95
CA ILE A 39 -1.40 14.13 10.90
C ILE A 39 -0.45 14.21 9.71
N SER A 40 0.85 14.07 9.96
CA SER A 40 1.87 13.97 8.92
C SER A 40 1.80 12.60 8.25
N VAL A 41 2.02 12.54 6.94
CA VAL A 41 1.94 11.29 6.18
C VAL A 41 3.21 11.07 5.38
N LYS A 42 3.75 9.85 5.45
CA LYS A 42 4.80 9.37 4.57
C LYS A 42 4.29 8.26 3.69
N LEU A 43 4.27 8.53 2.39
CA LEU A 43 3.95 7.55 1.37
C LEU A 43 5.24 6.84 0.93
N VAL A 44 5.32 5.54 1.15
CA VAL A 44 6.51 4.74 0.86
C VAL A 44 6.18 3.77 -0.29
N PRO A 45 6.85 3.88 -1.44
CA PRO A 45 6.68 2.92 -2.52
C PRO A 45 7.34 1.58 -2.14
N VAL A 46 6.67 0.46 -2.43
CA VAL A 46 7.22 -0.90 -2.32
C VAL A 46 6.90 -1.63 -3.62
N SER A 47 7.91 -1.93 -4.44
CA SER A 47 7.74 -2.58 -5.74
C SER A 47 8.41 -3.95 -5.80
N ILE A 48 8.60 -4.48 -7.00
CA ILE A 48 9.22 -5.79 -7.26
C ILE A 48 10.65 -5.79 -6.71
N GLY A 49 11.00 -6.85 -5.96
CA GLY A 49 12.31 -6.98 -5.34
C GLY A 49 12.51 -6.21 -4.04
N ASP A 50 11.63 -5.27 -3.71
CA ASP A 50 11.64 -4.61 -2.39
C ASP A 50 11.09 -5.54 -1.31
N GLU A 51 11.56 -5.38 -0.08
CA GLU A 51 10.99 -6.09 1.06
C GLU A 51 9.73 -5.38 1.58
N PHE A 52 8.75 -6.18 2.02
CA PHE A 52 7.62 -5.70 2.79
C PHE A 52 7.79 -6.15 4.24
N ASP A 53 7.59 -5.24 5.20
CA ASP A 53 7.48 -5.55 6.63
C ASP A 53 6.32 -4.75 7.21
N GLU A 54 5.38 -5.42 7.85
CA GLU A 54 4.20 -4.78 8.44
C GLU A 54 4.55 -3.76 9.51
N LYS A 55 5.70 -3.91 10.20
CA LYS A 55 6.11 -3.03 11.29
C LYS A 55 6.49 -1.63 10.81
N ASP A 56 6.73 -1.48 9.51
CA ASP A 56 7.11 -0.22 8.90
C ASP A 56 5.91 0.64 8.47
N PHE A 57 4.67 0.13 8.55
CA PHE A 57 3.50 0.77 7.95
C PHE A 57 2.29 0.75 8.89
N ASP A 58 1.40 1.71 8.69
CA ASP A 58 0.09 1.78 9.35
C ASP A 58 -1.06 1.43 8.39
N ILE A 59 -0.85 1.67 7.09
CA ILE A 59 -1.82 1.39 6.02
C ILE A 59 -1.07 0.82 4.81
N VAL A 60 -1.64 -0.19 4.18
CA VAL A 60 -1.20 -0.68 2.87
C VAL A 60 -2.25 -0.28 1.82
N PHE A 61 -1.79 0.36 0.75
CA PHE A 61 -2.58 0.69 -0.42
C PHE A 61 -2.11 -0.13 -1.62
N LEU A 62 -3.04 -0.85 -2.24
CA LEU A 62 -2.80 -1.70 -3.41
C LEU A 62 -3.81 -1.34 -4.51
N GLY A 63 -3.31 -0.67 -5.56
CA GLY A 63 -4.13 -0.22 -6.70
C GLY A 63 -4.49 -1.35 -7.68
N GLY A 64 -5.17 -0.97 -8.77
CA GLY A 64 -5.43 -1.84 -9.92
C GLY A 64 -4.38 -1.69 -11.04
N GLY A 65 -4.17 -2.78 -11.78
CA GLY A 65 -3.36 -2.85 -13.00
C GLY A 65 -4.07 -3.67 -14.08
N GLN A 66 -3.56 -3.69 -15.33
CA GLN A 66 -4.12 -4.58 -16.36
C GLN A 66 -3.65 -6.01 -16.07
N ASP A 67 -4.23 -6.97 -16.77
CA ASP A 67 -3.86 -8.38 -16.63
C ASP A 67 -2.37 -8.60 -16.90
N ALA A 68 -1.77 -7.83 -17.81
CA ALA A 68 -0.35 -7.90 -18.11
C ALA A 68 0.52 -7.49 -16.91
N GLU A 69 0.29 -6.31 -16.31
CA GLU A 69 1.08 -5.87 -15.15
C GLU A 69 0.81 -6.75 -13.92
N GLN A 70 -0.42 -7.21 -13.72
CA GLN A 70 -0.75 -8.16 -12.64
C GLN A 70 0.05 -9.46 -12.78
N ASN A 71 0.16 -10.01 -14.00
CA ASN A 71 0.98 -11.19 -14.25
C ASN A 71 2.46 -10.95 -13.96
N VAL A 72 2.97 -9.74 -14.22
CA VAL A 72 4.37 -9.37 -13.92
C VAL A 72 4.63 -9.37 -12.41
N ILE A 73 3.75 -8.78 -11.61
CA ILE A 73 3.94 -8.71 -10.16
C ILE A 73 3.53 -10.00 -9.44
N ARG A 74 2.71 -10.86 -10.05
CA ARG A 74 2.08 -12.00 -9.37
C ARG A 74 3.08 -12.88 -8.63
N LYS A 75 4.22 -13.17 -9.24
CA LYS A 75 5.26 -14.00 -8.62
C LYS A 75 5.82 -13.33 -7.36
N ASP A 76 6.18 -12.07 -7.46
CA ASP A 76 6.74 -11.30 -6.35
C ASP A 76 5.69 -11.08 -5.24
N PHE A 77 4.45 -10.72 -5.60
CA PHE A 77 3.39 -10.50 -4.62
C PHE A 77 2.96 -11.79 -3.92
N VAL A 78 2.64 -12.85 -4.67
CA VAL A 78 2.06 -14.08 -4.10
C VAL A 78 3.14 -14.94 -3.44
N GLU A 79 4.29 -15.14 -4.09
CA GLU A 79 5.32 -16.07 -3.58
C GLU A 79 6.28 -15.40 -2.59
N VAL A 80 6.68 -14.15 -2.84
CA VAL A 80 7.71 -13.48 -2.02
C VAL A 80 7.07 -12.70 -0.87
N LYS A 81 6.14 -11.77 -1.17
CA LYS A 81 5.51 -10.92 -0.15
C LYS A 81 4.28 -11.55 0.50
N GLY A 82 3.66 -12.56 -0.14
CA GLY A 82 2.38 -13.15 0.25
C GLY A 82 2.31 -13.63 1.70
N PRO A 83 3.31 -14.39 2.23
CA PRO A 83 3.31 -14.81 3.63
C PRO A 83 3.24 -13.64 4.62
N LYS A 84 4.02 -12.57 4.39
CA LYS A 84 4.00 -11.38 5.24
C LYS A 84 2.76 -10.53 5.06
N VAL A 85 2.20 -10.46 3.84
CA VAL A 85 0.92 -9.80 3.59
C VAL A 85 -0.21 -10.48 4.35
N LYS A 86 -0.23 -11.83 4.35
CA LYS A 86 -1.20 -12.61 5.11
C LYS A 86 -1.06 -12.39 6.62
N GLU A 87 0.16 -12.41 7.15
CA GLU A 87 0.45 -12.10 8.55
C GLU A 87 -0.06 -10.70 8.93
N ALA A 88 0.19 -9.70 8.08
CA ALA A 88 -0.29 -8.33 8.29
C ALA A 88 -1.82 -8.24 8.37
N ILE A 89 -2.52 -8.94 7.48
CA ILE A 89 -3.99 -8.99 7.51
C ILE A 89 -4.47 -9.64 8.81
N GLU A 90 -3.89 -10.76 9.22
CA GLU A 90 -4.24 -11.48 10.44
C GLU A 90 -3.95 -10.65 11.71
N ASN A 91 -2.91 -9.82 11.67
CA ASN A 91 -2.53 -8.88 12.73
C ASN A 91 -3.37 -7.58 12.75
N GLY A 92 -4.32 -7.43 11.82
CA GLY A 92 -5.25 -6.31 11.80
C GLY A 92 -4.72 -5.05 11.10
N MET A 93 -3.69 -5.17 10.27
CA MET A 93 -3.20 -4.09 9.41
C MET A 93 -4.32 -3.58 8.50
N VAL A 94 -4.36 -2.26 8.28
CA VAL A 94 -5.37 -1.65 7.41
C VAL A 94 -4.95 -1.76 5.95
N PHE A 95 -5.78 -2.39 5.12
CA PHE A 95 -5.60 -2.47 3.68
C PHE A 95 -6.68 -1.70 2.93
N LEU A 96 -6.28 -0.94 1.92
CA LEU A 96 -7.16 -0.39 0.90
C LEU A 96 -6.76 -0.98 -0.45
N CYS A 97 -7.56 -1.90 -0.96
CA CYS A 97 -7.26 -2.65 -2.18
C CYS A 97 -8.32 -2.39 -3.24
N ILE A 98 -7.90 -2.12 -4.48
CA ILE A 98 -8.77 -1.74 -5.58
C ILE A 98 -8.62 -2.73 -6.75
N CYS A 99 -9.75 -3.19 -7.28
CA CYS A 99 -9.82 -4.02 -8.50
C CYS A 99 -8.84 -5.20 -8.48
N GLY A 100 -7.89 -5.27 -9.43
CA GLY A 100 -6.86 -6.31 -9.51
C GLY A 100 -6.06 -6.49 -8.23
N GLY A 101 -5.79 -5.41 -7.50
CA GLY A 101 -5.16 -5.46 -6.18
C GLY A 101 -5.93 -6.32 -5.19
N TYR A 102 -7.27 -6.16 -5.15
CA TYR A 102 -8.13 -6.97 -4.30
C TYR A 102 -8.23 -8.43 -4.77
N GLN A 103 -8.22 -8.68 -6.08
CA GLN A 103 -8.32 -10.04 -6.64
C GLN A 103 -7.11 -10.92 -6.35
N MET A 104 -5.95 -10.33 -6.05
CA MET A 104 -4.74 -11.05 -5.71
C MET A 104 -4.62 -11.40 -4.22
N LEU A 105 -5.48 -10.84 -3.36
CA LEU A 105 -5.59 -11.16 -1.93
C LEU A 105 -6.44 -12.41 -1.70
#